data_AF-A0A1C3F0W3-F1
#
_entry.id   AF-A0A1C3F0W3-F1
#
_cell.length_a   1.000
_cell.length_b   1.000
_cell.length_c   1.000
_cell.angle_alpha   90.00
_cell.angle_beta   90.00
_cell.angle_gamma   90.00
#
_symmetry.space_group_name_H-M   'P 1'
#
loop_
_entity.id
_entity.type
_entity.pdbx_description
1 polymer ?
#
loop_
_entity_poly.entity_id
_entity_poly.type
_entity_poly.pdbx_seq_one_letter_code
_entity_poly.pdbx_strand_id
1 'polypeptide(L)'
;MAKEFLSQNKIHFEEKNISTDSQARLELQRRNISGVPAFIIGEDAVIGLDKEKILKLVDHRVIQCEKCSKKMRVPINRGTIEVTCPKCAHVFKVQT
;
A
#
# COMPACT_ATOMS: atom_id res chain seq x y z
N MET A 1 -14.71 7.88 11.42
CA MET A 1 -14.93 6.89 10.33
C MET A 1 -13.66 6.38 9.66
N ALA A 2 -12.95 7.15 8.83
CA ALA A 2 -11.71 6.67 8.17
C ALA A 2 -10.57 6.47 9.17
N LYS A 3 -10.26 7.50 9.96
CA LYS A 3 -9.20 7.48 10.99
C LYS A 3 -9.41 6.38 12.03
N GLU A 4 -10.65 6.23 12.52
CA GLU A 4 -11.01 5.13 13.43
C GLU A 4 -10.82 3.76 12.82
N PHE A 5 -11.16 3.59 11.54
CA PHE A 5 -10.97 2.33 10.84
C PHE A 5 -9.49 1.95 10.78
N LEU A 6 -8.60 2.90 10.46
CA LEU A 6 -7.16 2.65 10.45
C LEU A 6 -6.61 2.40 11.87
N SER A 7 -7.04 3.17 12.87
CA SER A 7 -6.62 2.97 14.27
C SER A 7 -7.10 1.64 14.86
N GLN A 8 -8.32 1.20 14.57
CA GLN A 8 -8.86 -0.10 15.04
C GLN A 8 -8.12 -1.27 14.43
N ASN A 9 -7.72 -1.15 13.16
CA ASN A 9 -6.92 -2.17 12.47
C ASN A 9 -5.41 -2.05 12.77
N LYS A 10 -4.99 -1.18 13.70
CA LYS A 10 -3.57 -0.88 14.02
C LYS A 10 -2.73 -0.55 12.79
N ILE A 11 -3.34 0.11 11.81
CA ILE A 11 -2.68 0.51 10.58
C ILE A 11 -1.99 1.84 10.88
N HIS A 12 -0.66 1.87 10.83
CA HIS A 12 0.06 3.14 10.82
C HIS A 12 -0.22 3.88 9.52
N PHE A 13 -0.67 5.12 9.64
CA PHE A 13 -0.90 6.02 8.52
C PHE A 13 -0.31 7.38 8.80
N GLU A 14 0.19 8.04 7.76
CA GLU A 14 0.64 9.43 7.82
C GLU A 14 -0.42 10.30 7.15
N GLU A 15 -0.96 11.26 7.89
CA GLU A 15 -1.89 12.23 7.33
C GLU A 15 -1.11 13.34 6.61
N LYS A 16 -1.26 13.40 5.28
CA LYS A 16 -0.73 14.50 4.45
C LYS A 16 -1.85 15.39 3.97
N ASN A 17 -1.78 16.66 4.32
CA ASN A 17 -2.76 17.66 3.90
C ASN A 17 -2.37 18.26 2.54
N ILE A 18 -3.16 17.97 1.50
CA ILE A 18 -2.91 18.44 0.13
C ILE A 18 -3.07 19.96 -0.07
N SER A 19 -3.71 20.65 0.88
CA SER A 19 -3.90 22.11 0.83
C SER A 19 -2.64 22.85 1.31
N THR A 20 -1.87 22.22 2.21
CA THR A 20 -0.63 22.77 2.76
C THR A 20 0.60 22.18 2.06
N ASP A 21 0.55 20.90 1.70
CA ASP A 21 1.68 20.17 1.15
C ASP A 21 1.59 20.06 -0.38
N SER A 22 2.44 20.83 -1.04
CA SER A 22 2.52 20.88 -2.51
C SER A 22 3.02 19.56 -3.12
N GLN A 23 3.78 18.76 -2.36
CA GLN A 23 4.28 17.46 -2.80
C GLN A 23 3.17 16.41 -2.83
N ALA A 24 2.31 16.36 -1.81
CA ALA A 24 1.13 15.51 -1.77
C ALA A 24 0.17 15.83 -2.94
N ARG A 25 0.01 17.11 -3.26
CA ARG A 25 -0.76 17.54 -4.44
C ARG A 25 -0.15 17.05 -5.75
N LEU A 26 1.18 17.12 -5.88
CA LEU A 26 1.90 16.65 -7.06
C LEU A 26 1.81 15.13 -7.23
N GLU A 27 1.91 14.36 -6.14
CA GLU A 27 1.75 12.90 -6.16
C GLU A 27 0.35 12.47 -6.63
N LEU A 28 -0.70 13.16 -6.16
CA LEU A 28 -2.07 12.92 -6.65
C LEU A 28 -2.18 13.21 -8.15
N GLN A 29 -1.61 14.32 -8.61
CA GLN A 29 -1.60 14.67 -10.03
C GLN A 29 -0.81 13.66 -10.89
N ARG A 30 0.37 13.22 -10.43
CA ARG A 30 1.17 12.19 -11.12
C ARG A 30 0.42 10.87 -11.25
N ARG A 31 -0.32 10.48 -10.22
CA ARG A 31 -1.13 9.26 -10.19
C ARG A 31 -2.51 9.42 -10.84
N ASN A 32 -2.80 10.58 -11.45
CA ASN A 32 -4.08 10.90 -12.09
C ASN A 32 -5.28 10.80 -11.11
N ILE A 33 -5.07 11.13 -9.84
CA ILE A 33 -6.09 11.08 -8.79
C ILE A 33 -6.72 12.46 -8.66
N SER A 34 -8.01 12.55 -8.99
CA SER A 34 -8.76 13.82 -8.91
C SER A 34 -9.73 13.88 -7.72
N GLY A 35 -9.94 12.77 -7.00
CA GLY A 35 -10.88 12.66 -5.89
C GLY A 35 -10.20 12.65 -4.52
N VAL A 36 -10.76 13.39 -3.57
CA VAL A 36 -10.43 13.28 -2.14
C VAL A 36 -11.64 12.73 -1.38
N PRO A 37 -11.45 11.91 -0.32
CA PRO A 37 -10.19 11.46 0.27
C PRO A 37 -9.46 10.41 -0.59
N ALA A 38 -8.13 10.44 -0.61
CA ALA A 38 -7.27 9.46 -1.28
C ALA A 38 -6.29 8.84 -0.28
N PHE A 39 -6.05 7.54 -0.41
CA PHE A 39 -5.17 6.75 0.45
C PHE A 39 -4.03 6.19 -0.38
N ILE A 40 -2.79 6.50 -0.01
CA ILE A 40 -1.59 5.95 -0.66
C ILE A 40 -1.06 4.83 0.24
N ILE A 41 -1.01 3.61 -0.28
CA ILE A 41 -0.59 2.40 0.44
C ILE A 41 0.57 1.79 -0.36
N GLY A 42 1.80 2.17 -0.01
CA GLY A 42 3.00 1.79 -0.77
C GLY A 42 2.98 2.37 -2.19
N GLU A 43 2.96 1.50 -3.20
CA GLU A 43 2.87 1.90 -4.60
C GLU A 43 1.42 2.04 -5.09
N ASP A 44 0.44 1.49 -4.37
CA ASP A 44 -0.97 1.58 -4.72
C ASP A 44 -1.61 2.85 -4.16
N ALA A 45 -2.58 3.41 -4.89
CA ALA A 45 -3.40 4.51 -4.41
C ALA A 45 -4.89 4.20 -4.58
N VAL A 46 -5.65 4.37 -3.50
CA VAL A 46 -7.09 4.18 -3.46
C VAL A 46 -7.75 5.55 -3.39
N ILE A 47 -8.63 5.82 -4.36
CA ILE A 47 -9.44 7.03 -4.42
C ILE A 47 -10.78 6.72 -3.74
N GLY A 48 -11.18 7.50 -2.75
CA GLY A 48 -12.39 7.26 -1.97
C GLY A 48 -12.14 6.44 -0.70
N LEU A 49 -13.11 6.50 0.22
CA LEU A 49 -13.10 5.72 1.47
C LEU A 49 -13.61 4.29 1.22
N ASP A 50 -12.90 3.54 0.39
CA ASP A 50 -13.22 2.13 0.12
C ASP A 50 -12.60 1.22 1.17
N LYS A 51 -13.31 1.03 2.30
CA LYS A 51 -12.86 0.19 3.43
C LYS A 51 -12.38 -1.18 2.98
N GLU A 52 -13.09 -1.84 2.06
CA GLU A 52 -12.75 -3.17 1.55
C GLU A 52 -11.46 -3.20 0.73
N LYS A 53 -11.23 -2.19 -0.12
CA LYS A 53 -9.97 -2.08 -0.88
C LYS A 53 -8.81 -1.77 0.04
N ILE A 54 -9.00 -0.84 0.97
CA ILE A 54 -7.98 -0.47 1.96
C ILE A 54 -7.62 -1.69 2.81
N LEU A 55 -8.60 -2.44 3.32
CA LEU A 55 -8.38 -3.70 4.03
C LEU A 55 -7.57 -4.68 3.19
N LYS A 56 -7.99 -4.97 1.95
CA LYS A 56 -7.29 -5.93 1.10
C LYS A 56 -5.84 -5.54 0.83
N LEU A 57 -5.59 -4.26 0.57
CA LEU A 57 -4.25 -3.73 0.32
C LEU A 57 -3.41 -3.76 1.59
N VAL A 58 -4.02 -3.50 2.75
CA VAL A 58 -3.32 -3.48 4.04
C VAL A 58 -3.13 -4.88 4.67
N ASP A 59 -3.93 -5.85 4.28
CA ASP A 59 -3.86 -7.23 4.77
C ASP A 59 -2.74 -8.00 4.04
N HIS A 60 -2.63 -7.84 2.70
CA HIS A 60 -1.59 -8.50 1.91
C HIS A 60 -1.15 -7.65 0.70
N ARG A 61 0.17 -7.49 0.47
CA ARG A 61 0.71 -6.90 -0.76
C ARG A 61 0.93 -7.98 -1.80
N VAL A 62 0.51 -7.72 -3.04
CA VAL A 62 0.80 -8.60 -4.17
C VAL A 62 2.12 -8.17 -4.78
N ILE A 63 3.17 -8.97 -4.57
CA ILE A 63 4.49 -8.73 -5.17
C ILE A 63 4.71 -9.63 -6.37
N GLN A 64 5.47 -9.14 -7.35
CA GLN A 64 5.91 -9.92 -8.50
C GLN A 64 7.36 -10.34 -8.33
N CYS A 65 7.65 -11.64 -8.48
CA CYS A 65 9.03 -12.10 -8.44
C CYS A 65 9.77 -11.73 -9.73
N GLU A 66 10.92 -11.06 -9.60
CA GLU A 66 11.75 -10.62 -10.74
C GLU A 66 12.25 -11.77 -11.62
N LYS A 67 12.46 -12.96 -11.04
CA LYS A 67 12.96 -14.15 -11.75
C LYS A 67 11.90 -14.91 -12.55
N CYS A 68 10.63 -14.86 -12.13
CA CYS A 68 9.59 -15.75 -12.70
C CYS A 68 8.24 -15.09 -12.95
N SER A 69 8.14 -13.78 -12.68
CA SER A 69 6.96 -12.91 -12.81
C SER A 69 5.71 -13.42 -12.07
N LYS A 70 5.87 -14.36 -11.14
CA LYS A 70 4.75 -14.93 -10.37
C LYS A 70 4.27 -13.91 -9.34
N LYS A 71 2.96 -13.68 -9.33
CA LYS A 71 2.26 -12.87 -8.32
C LYS A 71 2.10 -13.69 -7.05
N MET A 72 2.59 -13.19 -5.92
CA MET A 72 2.48 -13.82 -4.62
C MET A 72 1.99 -12.83 -3.58
N ARG A 73 1.17 -13.30 -2.63
CA ARG A 73 0.65 -12.49 -1.53
C ARG A 73 1.66 -12.55 -0.39
N VAL A 74 2.12 -11.38 0.05
CA VAL A 74 2.95 -11.25 1.24
C VAL A 74 2.20 -10.46 2.29
N PRO A 75 2.26 -10.87 3.58
CA PRO A 75 1.72 -10.06 4.65
C PRO A 75 2.47 -8.73 4.68
N ILE A 76 1.76 -7.64 4.90
CA ILE A 76 2.41 -6.37 5.20
C ILE A 76 2.38 -6.06 6.70
N ASN A 77 3.02 -4.97 7.13
CA ASN A 77 3.14 -4.59 8.55
C ASN A 77 4.15 -5.43 9.38
N ARG A 78 5.09 -6.13 8.73
CA ARG A 78 6.17 -6.88 9.41
C ARG A 78 7.58 -6.30 9.22
N GLY A 79 7.70 -5.11 8.62
CA GLY A 79 8.99 -4.47 8.35
C GLY A 79 9.72 -5.13 7.19
N THR A 80 11.01 -5.46 7.37
CA THR A 80 11.79 -6.13 6.32
C THR A 80 11.60 -7.64 6.44
N ILE A 81 10.78 -8.22 5.57
CA ILE A 81 10.58 -9.68 5.53
C ILE A 81 11.37 -10.31 4.39
N GLU A 82 11.88 -11.51 4.63
CA GLU A 82 12.48 -12.36 3.61
C GLU A 82 11.40 -13.24 3.01
N VAL A 83 11.16 -13.05 1.71
CA VAL A 83 10.15 -13.80 0.97
C VAL A 83 10.83 -14.76 0.03
N THR A 84 10.45 -16.03 0.12
CA THR A 84 10.91 -17.07 -0.79
C THR A 84 9.84 -17.33 -1.84
N CYS A 85 10.18 -17.14 -3.12
CA CYS A 85 9.24 -17.43 -4.19
C CYS A 85 9.05 -18.95 -4.36
N PRO A 86 7.82 -19.50 -4.31
CA PRO A 86 7.59 -20.94 -4.41
C PRO A 86 7.87 -21.53 -5.81
N LYS A 87 8.01 -20.68 -6.84
CA LYS A 87 8.22 -21.13 -8.23
C LYS A 87 9.71 -21.21 -8.62
N CYS A 88 10.54 -20.32 -8.09
CA CYS A 88 11.96 -20.23 -8.44
C CYS A 88 12.90 -20.32 -7.24
N ALA A 89 12.37 -20.53 -6.03
CA ALA A 89 13.11 -20.54 -4.76
C ALA A 89 13.97 -19.29 -4.52
N HIS A 90 13.69 -18.19 -5.24
CA HIS A 90 14.42 -16.94 -5.09
C HIS A 90 14.02 -16.26 -3.78
N VAL A 91 15.01 -15.98 -2.93
CA VAL A 91 14.86 -15.27 -1.67
C VAL A 91 15.18 -13.81 -1.91
N PHE A 92 14.27 -12.92 -1.55
CA PHE A 92 14.48 -11.49 -1.65
C PHE A 92 13.83 -10.76 -0.48
N LYS A 93 14.43 -9.64 -0.11
CA LYS A 93 13.99 -8.81 1.01
C LYS A 93 12.99 -7.79 0.49
N VAL A 94 11.81 -7.78 1.08
CA VAL A 94 10.81 -6.75 0.79
C VAL A 94 10.55 -5.94 2.06
N GLN A 95 10.54 -4.62 1.90
CA GLN A 95 10.10 -3.72 2.95
C GLN A 95 8.57 -3.60 2.87
N THR A 96 7.90 -3.99 3.95
CA THR A 96 6.43 -4.01 4.08
C THR A 96 5.93 -2.97 5.04
#